data_AF-A0A9W7DC48-F1
#
_entry.id   AF-A0A9W7DC48-F1
#
_cell.length_a   1.000
_cell.length_b   1.000
_cell.length_c   1.000
_cell.angle_alpha   90.00
_cell.angle_beta   90.00
_cell.angle_gamma   90.00
#
_symmetry.space_group_name_H-M   'P 1'
#
loop_
_entity.id
_entity.type
_entity.pdbx_description
1 polymer ?
#
loop_
_entity_poly.entity_id
_entity_poly.type
_entity_poly.pdbx_seq_one_letter_code
_entity_poly.pdbx_strand_id
1 'polypeptide(L)'
;MQEATKIKFKHHVPIGSGATVKSNTTTNSSHHSGHTHSHHSKHIPVEPKVRFSSRILLYDTYTEDEYDRHPESGTCNNLTPQLAIMIKNELNEVKAEMEVHELSRCYTHFF
;
A
#
# COMPACT_ATOMS: atom_id res chain seq x y z
N MET A 1 35.56 14.83 -34.31
CA MET A 1 34.20 15.41 -34.31
C MET A 1 33.26 14.33 -33.83
N GLN A 2 32.80 14.40 -32.58
CA GLN A 2 31.82 13.48 -32.03
C GLN A 2 30.55 14.27 -31.71
N GLU A 3 29.42 13.77 -32.22
CA GLU A 3 28.07 14.32 -32.12
C GLU A 3 27.55 14.25 -30.68
N ALA A 4 27.06 15.36 -30.14
CA ALA A 4 26.31 15.40 -28.90
C ALA A 4 24.81 15.28 -29.22
N THR A 5 24.23 14.11 -28.93
CA THR A 5 22.80 13.85 -29.08
C THR A 5 22.01 14.66 -28.06
N LYS A 6 21.24 15.63 -28.56
CA LYS A 6 20.39 16.53 -27.78
C LYS A 6 19.12 15.79 -27.33
N ILE A 7 19.05 15.42 -26.05
CA ILE A 7 17.83 14.83 -25.45
C ILE A 7 16.74 15.90 -25.42
N LYS A 8 15.62 15.61 -26.10
CA LYS A 8 14.48 16.50 -26.27
C LYS A 8 13.46 16.21 -25.17
N PHE A 9 13.46 17.00 -24.09
CA PHE A 9 12.36 16.97 -23.12
C PHE A 9 11.14 17.70 -23.71
N LYS A 10 10.03 16.97 -23.85
CA LYS A 10 8.69 17.41 -24.24
C LYS A 10 7.77 16.49 -23.40
N HIS A 11 6.90 16.94 -22.51
CA HIS A 11 5.91 17.99 -22.63
C HIS A 11 5.56 18.56 -21.25
N HIS A 12 5.22 19.85 -21.24
CA HIS A 12 4.53 20.54 -20.14
C HIS A 12 3.08 20.02 -20.04
N VAL A 13 2.74 19.36 -18.93
CA VAL A 13 1.37 18.94 -18.60
C VAL A 13 0.64 20.13 -17.95
N PRO A 14 -0.50 20.60 -18.47
CA PRO A 14 -1.24 21.66 -17.83
C PRO A 14 -1.91 21.14 -16.55
N ILE A 15 -1.85 21.95 -15.49
CA ILE A 15 -2.53 21.70 -14.22
C ILE A 15 -4.04 21.89 -14.44
N GLY A 16 -4.74 20.79 -14.71
CA GLY A 16 -6.19 20.75 -14.81
C GLY A 16 -6.83 20.75 -13.43
N SER A 17 -7.40 21.89 -13.04
CA SER A 17 -8.31 21.99 -11.89
C SER A 17 -9.67 21.40 -12.26
N GLY A 18 -10.13 20.40 -11.52
CA GLY A 18 -11.45 19.81 -11.76
C GLY A 18 -11.81 18.65 -10.83
N ALA A 19 -11.79 18.86 -9.51
CA ALA A 19 -12.36 17.89 -8.58
C ALA A 19 -13.90 17.90 -8.72
N THR A 20 -14.46 16.92 -9.43
CA THR A 20 -15.92 16.71 -9.49
C THR A 20 -16.33 15.77 -8.37
N VAL A 21 -17.04 16.28 -7.37
CA VAL A 21 -17.56 15.49 -6.24
C VAL A 21 -18.75 14.66 -6.73
N LYS A 22 -18.62 13.32 -6.76
CA LYS A 22 -19.76 12.40 -6.92
C LYS A 22 -20.12 11.81 -5.56
N SER A 23 -21.15 12.35 -4.92
CA SER A 23 -21.70 11.82 -3.67
C SER A 23 -22.80 10.80 -3.95
N ASN A 24 -22.51 9.50 -3.76
CA ASN A 24 -23.55 8.46 -3.79
C ASN A 24 -24.01 8.17 -2.35
N THR A 25 -25.29 8.42 -2.07
CA THR A 25 -25.92 8.08 -0.79
C THR A 25 -26.65 6.74 -0.94
N THR A 26 -26.07 5.65 -0.46
CA THR A 26 -26.77 4.35 -0.40
C THR A 26 -27.70 4.34 0.82
N THR A 27 -29.02 4.37 0.57
CA THR A 27 -30.06 4.23 1.59
C THR A 27 -30.22 2.75 1.97
N ASN A 28 -29.82 2.36 3.18
CA ASN A 28 -30.07 1.02 3.71
C ASN A 28 -31.52 0.90 4.22
N SER A 29 -32.32 0.03 3.59
CA SER A 29 -33.63 -0.41 4.08
C SER A 29 -33.48 -1.57 5.07
N SER A 30 -33.95 -1.38 6.30
CA SER A 30 -33.91 -2.37 7.37
C SER A 30 -35.25 -3.11 7.51
N HIS A 31 -35.25 -4.43 7.26
CA HIS A 31 -36.32 -5.32 7.71
C HIS A 31 -35.81 -6.09 8.94
N HIS A 32 -36.46 -5.88 10.09
CA HIS A 32 -36.16 -6.59 11.33
C HIS A 32 -37.44 -7.28 11.81
N SER A 33 -37.51 -8.60 11.67
CA SER A 33 -38.47 -9.42 12.41
C SER A 33 -37.73 -10.01 13.61
N GLY A 34 -38.10 -9.53 14.80
CA GLY A 34 -37.40 -9.81 16.04
C GLY A 34 -37.67 -11.20 16.61
N HIS A 35 -36.84 -11.60 17.59
CA HIS A 35 -37.16 -12.56 18.64
C HIS A 35 -36.54 -12.06 19.95
N THR A 36 -37.35 -12.05 21.00
CA THR A 36 -37.08 -11.56 22.36
C THR A 36 -36.45 -12.65 23.21
N HIS A 37 -35.35 -12.37 23.92
CA HIS A 37 -35.10 -12.93 25.27
C HIS A 37 -34.27 -11.93 26.10
N SER A 38 -34.83 -11.58 27.25
CA SER A 38 -34.37 -10.54 28.18
C SER A 38 -33.43 -11.11 29.23
N HIS A 39 -32.17 -10.65 29.23
CA HIS A 39 -31.28 -10.70 30.40
C HIS A 39 -30.73 -9.28 30.64
N HIS A 40 -31.27 -8.58 31.63
CA HIS A 40 -30.93 -7.20 31.94
C HIS A 40 -29.69 -7.14 32.86
N SER A 41 -28.50 -7.14 32.27
CA SER A 41 -27.28 -6.65 32.93
C SER A 41 -27.14 -5.16 32.61
N LYS A 42 -27.16 -4.30 33.64
CA LYS A 42 -26.98 -2.84 33.49
C LYS A 42 -25.51 -2.54 33.17
N HIS A 43 -25.13 -2.68 31.91
CA HIS A 43 -23.81 -2.27 31.42
C HIS A 43 -23.81 -0.76 31.19
N ILE A 44 -22.94 -0.02 31.89
CA ILE A 44 -22.64 1.38 31.54
C ILE A 44 -21.97 1.34 30.16
N PRO A 45 -22.49 2.03 29.14
CA PRO A 45 -21.82 2.09 27.85
C PRO A 45 -20.52 2.88 28.01
N VAL A 46 -19.38 2.17 27.96
CA VAL A 46 -18.09 2.83 27.77
C VAL A 46 -18.04 3.26 26.31
N GLU A 47 -18.32 4.54 26.07
CA GLU A 47 -18.23 5.11 24.73
C GLU A 47 -16.79 4.98 24.19
N PRO A 48 -16.61 4.50 22.95
CA PRO A 48 -15.28 4.35 22.36
C PRO A 48 -14.57 5.70 22.23
N LYS A 49 -13.30 5.77 22.66
CA LYS A 49 -12.46 6.99 22.64
C LYS A 49 -12.15 7.51 21.22
N VAL A 50 -12.34 6.68 20.20
CA VAL A 50 -12.12 7.02 18.80
C VAL A 50 -13.37 6.63 18.02
N ARG A 51 -13.90 7.58 17.24
CA ARG A 51 -15.00 7.35 16.31
C ARG A 51 -14.53 7.68 14.90
N PHE A 52 -14.75 6.77 13.97
CA PHE A 52 -14.48 7.01 12.56
C PHE A 52 -15.70 7.65 11.90
N SER A 53 -15.44 8.58 10.98
CA SER A 53 -16.49 9.12 10.11
C SER A 53 -17.03 8.00 9.23
N SER A 54 -18.35 7.83 9.19
CA SER A 54 -19.02 6.94 8.23
C SER A 54 -19.03 7.52 6.81
N ARG A 55 -18.69 8.80 6.65
CA ARG A 55 -18.58 9.45 5.35
C ARG A 55 -17.26 9.06 4.69
N ILE A 56 -17.37 8.33 3.58
CA ILE A 56 -16.28 8.05 2.66
C ILE A 56 -16.25 9.18 1.62
N LEU A 57 -15.09 9.79 1.41
CA LEU A 57 -14.85 10.78 0.36
C LEU A 57 -14.01 10.11 -0.73
N LEU A 58 -14.48 10.16 -1.98
CA LEU A 58 -13.78 9.62 -3.13
C LEU A 58 -13.43 10.77 -4.08
N TYR A 59 -12.15 10.83 -4.47
CA TYR A 59 -11.64 11.73 -5.48
C TYR A 59 -11.05 10.90 -6.61
N ASP A 60 -11.25 11.37 -7.85
CA ASP A 60 -10.66 10.73 -9.01
C ASP A 60 -9.16 11.05 -9.07
N THR A 61 -8.36 10.03 -9.39
CA THR A 61 -6.93 10.14 -9.68
C THR A 61 -6.67 9.76 -11.12
N TYR A 62 -5.42 9.84 -11.56
CA TYR A 62 -5.07 9.48 -12.93
C TYR A 62 -5.51 8.06 -13.29
N THR A 63 -6.13 7.90 -14.46
CA THR A 63 -6.60 6.60 -14.95
C THR A 63 -5.44 5.77 -15.50
N GLU A 64 -5.67 4.49 -15.76
CA GLU A 64 -4.69 3.62 -16.44
C GLU A 64 -4.41 4.08 -17.88
N ASP A 65 -5.41 4.68 -18.55
CA ASP A 65 -5.24 5.27 -19.89
C ASP A 65 -4.32 6.50 -19.87
N GLU A 66 -4.27 7.22 -18.75
CA GLU A 66 -3.44 8.41 -18.58
C GLU A 66 -1.98 8.07 -18.25
N TYR A 67 -1.74 6.93 -17.58
CA TYR A 67 -0.41 6.39 -17.38
C TYR A 67 -0.45 4.89 -17.06
N ASP A 68 0.44 4.15 -17.72
CA ASP A 68 0.60 2.72 -17.47
C ASP A 68 1.28 2.49 -16.13
N ARG A 69 0.60 1.74 -15.26
CA ARG A 69 1.07 1.32 -13.95
C ARG A 69 1.49 -0.15 -13.91
N HIS A 70 1.40 -0.86 -15.03
CA HIS A 70 1.79 -2.25 -15.08
C HIS A 70 3.31 -2.35 -14.89
N PRO A 71 3.77 -3.03 -13.84
CA PRO A 71 5.18 -3.32 -13.72
C PRO A 71 5.56 -4.39 -14.75
N GLU A 72 6.79 -4.32 -15.23
CA GLU A 72 7.42 -5.46 -15.90
C GLU A 72 7.52 -6.67 -14.97
N SER A 73 7.74 -7.85 -15.53
CA SER A 73 7.96 -9.06 -14.73
C SER A 73 9.04 -8.83 -13.67
N GLY A 74 8.73 -9.17 -12.42
CA GLY A 74 9.65 -8.97 -11.30
C GLY A 74 10.96 -9.71 -11.49
N THR A 75 12.09 -9.05 -11.19
CA THR A 75 13.42 -9.65 -11.34
C THR A 75 13.59 -10.97 -10.60
N CYS A 76 12.87 -11.16 -9.48
CA CYS A 76 12.84 -12.41 -8.72
C CYS A 76 12.35 -13.62 -9.53
N ASN A 77 11.56 -13.41 -10.58
CA ASN A 77 11.09 -14.49 -11.44
C ASN A 77 12.22 -15.12 -12.29
N ASN A 78 13.34 -14.40 -12.46
CA ASN A 78 14.50 -14.86 -13.21
C ASN A 78 15.55 -15.56 -12.32
N LEU A 79 15.22 -15.84 -11.06
CA LEU A 79 16.12 -16.51 -10.14
C LEU A 79 16.36 -17.95 -10.58
N THR A 80 17.60 -18.25 -10.91
CA THR A 80 18.08 -19.63 -11.04
C THR A 80 18.50 -20.15 -9.67
N PRO A 81 18.54 -21.47 -9.44
CA PRO A 81 19.04 -22.04 -8.18
C PRO A 81 20.45 -21.55 -7.84
N GLN A 82 21.32 -21.41 -8.84
CA GLN A 82 22.68 -20.91 -8.66
C GLN A 82 22.69 -19.44 -8.23
N LEU A 83 21.90 -18.59 -8.89
CA LEU A 83 21.81 -17.17 -8.55
C LEU A 83 21.23 -16.97 -7.14
N ALA A 84 20.25 -17.78 -6.76
CA ALA A 84 19.69 -17.75 -5.41
C ALA A 84 20.75 -18.07 -4.34
N ILE A 85 21.65 -19.04 -4.59
CA ILE A 85 22.76 -19.35 -3.69
C ILE A 85 23.72 -18.16 -3.58
N MET A 86 24.08 -17.55 -4.71
CA MET A 86 24.97 -16.37 -4.72
C MET A 86 24.38 -15.21 -3.90
N ILE A 87 23.10 -14.90 -4.12
CA ILE A 87 22.40 -13.84 -3.38
C ILE A 87 22.34 -14.16 -1.88
N LYS A 88 22.12 -15.43 -1.49
CA LYS A 88 22.11 -15.81 -0.07
C LYS A 88 23.47 -15.56 0.60
N ASN A 89 24.55 -15.95 -0.06
CA ASN A 89 25.89 -15.74 0.47
C ASN A 89 26.21 -14.25 0.62
N GLU A 90 25.95 -13.47 -0.43
CA GLU A 90 26.12 -12.01 -0.40
C GLU A 90 25.30 -11.36 0.72
N LEU A 91 24.03 -11.76 0.88
CA LEU A 91 23.19 -11.24 1.96
C LEU A 91 23.67 -11.64 3.35
N ASN A 92 24.23 -12.83 3.52
CA ASN A 92 24.81 -13.26 4.79
C ASN A 92 26.08 -12.46 5.11
N GLU A 93 26.93 -12.18 4.13
CA GLU A 93 28.12 -11.33 4.30
C GLU A 93 27.72 -9.90 4.69
N VAL A 94 26.79 -9.29 3.95
CA VAL A 94 26.28 -7.94 4.25
C VAL A 94 25.67 -7.87 5.66
N LYS A 95 24.90 -8.88 6.06
CA LYS A 95 24.29 -8.93 7.40
C LYS A 95 25.30 -9.13 8.52
N ALA A 96 26.42 -9.79 8.24
CA ALA A 96 27.50 -9.98 9.21
C ALA A 96 28.27 -8.68 9.46
N GLU A 97 28.41 -7.83 8.42
CA GLU A 97 29.07 -6.53 8.53
C GLU A 97 28.15 -5.41 9.03
N MET A 98 26.84 -5.55 8.84
CA MET A 98 25.85 -4.56 9.24
C MET A 98 25.86 -4.31 10.75
N GLU A 99 25.95 -3.03 11.15
CA GLU A 99 25.90 -2.65 12.54
C GLU A 99 24.48 -2.88 13.11
N VAL A 100 24.40 -3.76 14.10
CA VAL A 100 23.16 -4.06 14.83
C VAL A 100 23.45 -3.96 16.32
N HIS A 101 22.55 -3.29 17.05
CA HIS A 101 22.60 -3.19 18.51
C HIS A 101 22.73 -4.58 19.14
N GLU A 102 23.56 -4.72 20.17
CA GLU A 102 23.99 -6.02 20.72
C GLU A 102 22.80 -6.92 21.11
N LEU A 103 21.81 -6.34 21.80
CA LEU A 103 20.60 -7.04 22.23
C LEU A 103 19.68 -7.45 21.07
N SER A 104 19.89 -6.90 19.88
CA SER A 104 19.09 -7.16 18.69
C SER A 104 19.78 -8.07 17.68
N ARG A 105 21.07 -8.39 17.86
CA ARG A 105 21.82 -9.27 16.95
C ARG A 105 21.19 -10.65 16.77
N CYS A 106 20.52 -11.16 17.80
CA CYS A 106 19.80 -12.44 17.74
C CYS A 106 18.60 -12.44 16.77
N TYR A 107 18.09 -11.26 16.39
CA TYR A 107 17.00 -11.12 15.45
C TYR A 107 17.47 -10.94 14.00
N THR A 108 18.79 -10.86 13.76
CA THR A 108 19.34 -10.82 12.40
C THR A 108 19.14 -12.17 11.72
N HIS A 109 18.28 -12.22 10.71
CA HIS A 109 17.94 -13.46 10.00
C HIS A 109 18.97 -13.78 8.91
N PHE A 110 19.79 -14.81 9.10
CA PHE A 110 20.68 -15.38 8.08
C PHE A 110 19.99 -16.49 7.27
N PHE A 111 20.57 -16.84 6.12
CA PHE A 111 20.09 -17.91 5.22
C PHE A 111 20.94 -19.17 5.29
#